data_AF-A0A962BJ58-F1
#
_entry.id   AF-A0A962BJ58-F1
#
_cell.length_a   1.000
_cell.length_b   1.000
_cell.length_c   1.000
_cell.angle_alpha   90.00
_cell.angle_beta   90.00
_cell.angle_gamma   90.00
#
_symmetry.space_group_name_H-M   'P 1'
#
loop_
_entity.id
_entity.type
_entity.pdbx_description
1 polymer ?
#
loop_
_entity_poly.entity_id
_entity_poly.type
_entity_poly.pdbx_seq_one_letter_code
_entity_poly.pdbx_strand_id
1 'polypeptide(L)' 'MSLFAELSRRNVLRMAGLYVVGAWVIVQVADTLLPLFNTPDWVMKALVALLVIGFIPTLVFS' A
#
# COMPACT_ATOMS: atom_id res chain seq x y z
N MET A 1 18.79 -7.84 -22.09
CA MET A 1 17.68 -8.48 -21.35
C MET A 1 17.13 -7.44 -20.39
N SER A 2 15.84 -7.11 -20.47
CA SER A 2 15.27 -5.97 -19.73
C SER A 2 14.89 -6.38 -18.31
N LEU A 3 15.16 -5.52 -17.33
CA LEU A 3 14.75 -5.70 -15.92
C LEU A 3 13.24 -5.93 -15.79
N PHE A 4 12.44 -5.36 -16.70
CA PHE A 4 11.00 -5.57 -16.79
C PHE A 4 10.59 -7.02 -17.12
N ALA A 5 11.39 -7.73 -17.92
CA ALA A 5 11.14 -9.15 -18.23
C ALA A 5 11.47 -10.07 -17.04
N GLU A 6 12.48 -9.72 -16.24
CA GLU A 6 12.87 -10.42 -15.01
C GLU A 6 11.81 -10.25 -13.91
N LEU A 7 11.29 -9.03 -13.73
CA LEU A 7 10.24 -8.70 -12.75
C LEU A 7 8.88 -9.33 -13.10
N SER A 8 8.57 -9.45 -14.39
CA SER A 8 7.35 -10.14 -14.84
C SER A 8 7.40 -11.65 -14.64
N ARG A 9 8.60 -12.27 -14.65
CA ARG A 9 8.77 -13.72 -14.42
C ARG A 9 8.46 -14.15 -12.99
N ARG A 10 8.57 -13.24 -12.02
CA ARG A 10 8.36 -13.51 -10.58
C ARG A 10 6.98 -13.09 -10.05
N ASN A 11 6.04 -12.66 -10.90
CA ASN A 11 4.74 -12.11 -10.46
C ASN A 11 4.83 -10.85 -9.56
N VAL A 12 5.97 -10.16 -9.50
CA VAL A 12 6.16 -8.95 -8.68
C VAL A 12 5.16 -7.86 -9.05
N LEU A 13 4.87 -7.70 -10.35
CA LEU A 13 3.86 -6.75 -10.83
C LEU A 13 2.44 -7.07 -10.34
N ARG A 14 2.12 -8.37 -10.18
CA ARG A 14 0.82 -8.81 -9.65
C ARG A 14 0.72 -8.55 -8.16
N MET A 15 1.78 -8.82 -7.39
CA MET A 15 1.81 -8.55 -5.95
C MET A 15 1.81 -7.04 -5.64
N ALA A 16 2.52 -6.24 -6.43
CA ALA A 16 2.48 -4.78 -6.34
C ALA A 16 1.05 -4.25 -6.58
N GLY A 17 0.36 -4.77 -7.60
CA GLY A 17 -1.04 -4.42 -7.88
C GLY A 17 -1.97 -4.80 -6.73
N LEU A 18 -1.86 -6.02 -6.19
CA LEU A 18 -2.67 -6.47 -5.05
C LEU A 18 -2.43 -5.62 -3.79
N TYR A 19 -1.18 -5.23 -3.54
CA TYR A 19 -0.84 -4.35 -2.43
C TYR A 19 -1.48 -2.97 -2.58
N VAL A 20 -1.38 -2.37 -3.77
CA VAL A 20 -1.99 -1.05 -4.05
C VAL A 20 -3.49 -1.10 -3.83
N VAL A 21 -4.17 -2.14 -4.32
CA VAL A 21 -5.61 -2.33 -4.11
C VAL A 21 -5.94 -2.51 -2.62
N GLY A 22 -5.16 -3.31 -1.89
CA GLY A 22 -5.36 -3.51 -0.46
C GLY A 22 -5.13 -2.23 0.36
N ALA A 23 -4.04 -1.51 0.09
CA ALA A 23 -3.73 -0.24 0.72
C ALA A 23 -4.82 0.80 0.43
N TRP A 24 -5.33 0.85 -0.81
CA TRP A 24 -6.43 1.72 -1.18
C TRP A 24 -7.71 1.43 -0.37
N VAL A 25 -8.07 0.15 -0.22
CA VAL A 25 -9.23 -0.24 0.62
C VAL A 25 -9.03 0.17 2.08
N ILE A 26 -7.83 -0.03 2.64
CA ILE A 26 -7.51 0.38 4.01
C ILE A 26 -7.67 1.89 4.18
N VAL A 27 -7.11 2.68 3.25
CA VAL A 27 -7.25 4.14 3.24
C VAL A 27 -8.71 4.54 3.20
N GLN A 28 -9.52 3.89 2.36
CA GLN A 28 -10.93 4.26 2.21
C GLN A 28 -11.77 3.95 3.44
N VAL A 29 -11.49 2.81 4.10
CA VAL A 29 -12.10 2.46 5.38
C VAL A 29 -11.66 3.44 6.47
N ALA A 30 -10.37 3.77 6.54
CA ALA A 30 -9.85 4.73 7.50
C ALA A 30 -10.44 6.14 7.31
N ASP A 31 -10.56 6.60 6.07
CA ASP A 31 -11.16 7.90 5.75
C ASP A 31 -12.63 7.99 6.20
N THR A 32 -13.35 6.86 6.16
CA THR A 32 -14.73 6.79 6.65
C THR A 32 -14.81 6.71 8.17
N LEU A 33 -13.92 5.94 8.81
CA LEU A 33 -13.98 5.65 10.24
C LEU A 33 -13.28 6.71 11.11
N LEU A 34 -12.12 7.23 10.71
CA LEU A 34 -11.34 8.18 11.51
C LEU A 34 -12.13 9.44 11.89
N PRO A 35 -12.94 10.05 11.01
CA PRO A 35 -13.80 11.17 11.39
C PRO A 35 -14.86 10.80 12.43
N LEU A 36 -15.40 9.57 12.40
CA LEU A 36 -16.38 9.11 13.39
C LEU A 36 -15.81 9.06 14.81
N PHE A 37 -14.50 8.84 14.94
CA PHE A 37 -13.80 8.83 16.23
C PHE A 37 -13.25 10.20 16.63
N ASN A 38 -13.55 11.29 15.90
CA ASN A 38 -12.94 12.61 16.10
C ASN A 38 -11.39 12.54 16.14
N THR A 39 -10.83 11.68 15.28
CA THR A 39 -9.38 11.43 15.30
C THR A 39 -8.63 12.63 14.74
N PRO A 40 -7.48 13.03 15.30
CA PRO A 40 -6.69 14.12 14.77
C PRO A 40 -6.21 13.88 13.32
N ASP A 41 -6.13 14.94 12.52
CA ASP A 41 -5.76 14.90 11.09
C ASP A 41 -4.38 14.26 10.81
N TRP A 42 -3.49 14.23 11.80
CA TRP A 42 -2.16 13.61 11.65
C TRP A 42 -2.24 12.08 11.56
N VAL A 43 -3.31 11.46 12.08
CA VAL A 43 -3.46 10.00 12.11
C VAL A 43 -3.64 9.44 10.70
N MET A 44 -4.42 10.10 9.85
CA MET A 44 -4.56 9.71 8.45
C MET A 44 -3.22 9.82 7.70
N LYS A 45 -2.47 10.90 7.95
CA LYS A 45 -1.13 11.09 7.35
C LYS A 45 -0.15 9.99 7.80
N ALA A 46 -0.18 9.61 9.09
CA ALA A 46 0.65 8.54 9.63
C ALA A 46 0.28 7.17 9.05
N LEU A 47 -1.02 6.89 8.89
CA LEU A 47 -1.51 5.65 8.27
C LEU A 47 -1.03 5.53 6.82
N VAL A 48 -1.16 6.59 6.03
CA VAL A 48 -0.67 6.61 4.65
C VAL A 48 0.85 6.43 4.60
N ALA A 49 1.60 7.13 5.47
CA ALA A 49 3.05 6.96 5.54
C ALA A 49 3.46 5.51 5.87
N LEU A 50 2.73 4.84 6.76
CA LEU A 50 2.97 3.46 7.13
C LEU A 50 2.68 2.49 5.97
N LEU A 51 1.62 2.73 5.20
CA LEU A 51 1.34 1.96 3.98
C LEU A 51 2.42 2.17 2.90
N VAL A 52 2.94 3.39 2.76
CA VAL A 52 4.04 3.66 1.82
C VAL A 52 5.33 2.95 2.27
N ILE A 53 5.64 2.95 3.56
CA ILE A 53 6.80 2.22 4.09
C ILE A 53 6.60 0.70 3.91
N GLY A 54 5.39 0.19 4.15
CA GLY A 54 5.03 -1.22 3.97
C GLY A 54 5.04 -1.71 2.50
N PHE A 55 5.02 -0.78 1.54
CA PHE A 55 5.17 -1.09 0.12
C PHE A 55 6.59 -1.56 -0.25
N ILE A 56 7.61 -1.02 0.43
CA ILE A 56 9.02 -1.37 0.16
C ILE A 56 9.30 -2.85 0.48
N PRO A 57 8.93 -3.41 1.65
CA PRO A 57 9.06 -4.83 1.94
C PRO A 57 8.28 -5.72 0.97
N THR A 58 7.05 -5.33 0.59
CA THR A 58 6.22 -6.16 -0.29
C THR A 58 6.78 -6.29 -1.70
N LEU A 59 7.51 -5.27 -2.18
CA LEU A 59 8.28 -5.37 -3.42
C LEU A 59 9.56 -6.19 -3.28
N VAL A 60 10.19 -6.21 -2.10
CA VAL A 60 11.45 -6.93 -1.85
C VAL A 60 11.23 -8.43 -1.61
N PHE A 61 10.11 -8.81 -0.98
CA PHE A 61 9.76 -10.20 -0.69
C PHE A 61 8.93 -10.90 -1.78
N SER A 62 8.53 -10.18 -2.84
CA SER A 62 7.82 -10.75 -4.01
C SER A 62 8.76 -11.06 -5.17
#